data_AF-A0A0Q5ZRP1-F1
#
_entry.id   AF-A0A0Q5ZRP1-F1
#
_cell.length_a   1.000
_cell.length_b   1.000
_cell.length_c   1.000
_cell.angle_alpha   90.00
_cell.angle_beta   90.00
_cell.angle_gamma   90.00
#
_symmetry.space_group_name_H-M   'P 1'
#
loop_
_entity.id
_entity.type
_entity.pdbx_description
1 polymer ?
#
loop_
_entity_poly.entity_id
_entity_poly.type
_entity_poly.pdbx_seq_one_letter_code
_entity_poly.pdbx_strand_id
1 'polypeptide(L)'
;MWHWVRDTVRVRRARKAAADMLVPIVEQSRARLGGISEAVWSDPYITGLVVMLISVVARVEGGEFSERALFRIQHGAWHDITSVRDSGIAERFMLLNKGRDRDFELGCHNAAAFALVLFSTKEMLEGAGVPLVDTLLDSPVAQREDVREAWSQCFDAYICARANDPVGCRDQL
;
A
#
# COMPACT_ATOMS: atom_id res chain seq x y z
N MET A 1 25.93 0.14 -20.16
CA MET A 1 25.40 1.47 -19.79
C MET A 1 23.88 1.56 -19.98
N TRP A 2 23.33 1.15 -21.14
CA TRP A 2 21.89 1.22 -21.44
C TRP A 2 20.95 0.43 -20.51
N HIS A 3 21.37 -0.73 -20.00
CA HIS A 3 20.57 -1.51 -19.07
C HIS A 3 20.32 -0.77 -17.75
N TRP A 4 21.34 -0.07 -17.21
CA TRP A 4 21.22 0.72 -15.97
C TRP A 4 20.26 1.90 -16.11
N VAL A 5 20.32 2.60 -17.25
CA VAL A 5 19.41 3.73 -17.52
C VAL A 5 17.97 3.24 -17.64
N ARG A 6 17.75 2.14 -18.39
CA ARG A 6 16.42 1.52 -18.52
C ARG A 6 15.87 1.09 -17.16
N ASP A 7 16.70 0.47 -16.32
CA ASP A 7 16.28 0.00 -15.00
C ASP A 7 15.92 1.17 -14.07
N THR A 8 16.70 2.25 -14.11
CA THR A 8 16.42 3.46 -13.32
C THR A 8 15.12 4.14 -13.73
N VAL A 9 14.83 4.18 -15.03
CA VAL A 9 13.56 4.73 -15.55
C VAL A 9 12.39 3.84 -15.14
N ARG A 10 12.52 2.51 -15.23
CA ARG A 10 11.47 1.58 -14.77
C ARG A 10 11.19 1.72 -13.28
N VAL A 11 12.24 1.78 -12.45
CA VAL A 11 12.13 2.01 -11.00
C VAL A 11 11.41 3.32 -10.70
N ARG A 12 11.76 4.41 -11.39
CA ARG A 12 11.09 5.72 -11.21
C ARG A 12 9.62 5.68 -11.60
N ARG A 13 9.28 5.04 -12.72
CA ARG A 13 7.89 4.90 -13.18
C ARG A 13 7.06 4.06 -12.21
N ALA A 14 7.56 2.90 -11.79
CA ALA A 14 6.87 2.04 -10.85
C ALA A 14 6.66 2.72 -9.48
N ARG A 15 7.69 3.42 -8.97
CA ARG A 15 7.56 4.26 -7.76
C ARG A 15 6.46 5.31 -7.93
N LYS A 16 6.49 6.05 -9.04
CA LYS A 16 5.50 7.09 -9.32
C LYS A 16 4.08 6.51 -9.39
N ALA A 17 3.90 5.38 -10.07
CA ALA A 17 2.60 4.73 -10.18
C ALA A 17 2.06 4.27 -8.81
N ALA A 18 2.92 3.70 -7.97
CA ALA A 18 2.55 3.35 -6.59
C ALA A 18 2.12 4.58 -5.77
N ALA A 19 2.88 5.68 -5.87
CA ALA A 19 2.53 6.92 -5.17
C ALA A 19 1.22 7.54 -5.71
N ASP A 20 1.07 7.67 -7.03
CA ASP A 20 -0.12 8.23 -7.67
C ASP A 20 -1.39 7.44 -7.31
N MET A 21 -1.26 6.13 -7.07
CA MET A 21 -2.37 5.26 -6.68
C MET A 21 -2.68 5.34 -5.18
N LEU A 22 -1.66 5.30 -4.32
CA LEU A 22 -1.85 5.14 -2.87
C LEU A 22 -1.97 6.46 -2.10
N VAL A 23 -1.31 7.54 -2.56
CA VAL A 23 -1.37 8.85 -1.91
C VAL A 23 -2.83 9.33 -1.74
N PRO A 24 -3.70 9.32 -2.76
CA PRO A 24 -5.07 9.80 -2.61
C PRO A 24 -5.88 9.04 -1.55
N ILE A 25 -5.69 7.71 -1.45
CA ILE A 25 -6.39 6.83 -0.51
C ILE A 25 -5.94 7.13 0.93
N VAL A 26 -4.62 7.29 1.12
CA VAL A 26 -4.03 7.66 2.40
C VAL A 26 -4.43 9.07 2.82
N GLU A 27 -4.43 10.05 1.91
CA GLU A 27 -4.90 11.42 2.20
C GLU A 27 -6.36 11.44 2.64
N GLN A 28 -7.21 10.65 2.00
CA GLN A 28 -8.61 10.55 2.41
C GLN A 28 -8.73 10.00 3.84
N SER A 29 -7.89 9.05 4.21
CA SER A 29 -7.84 8.49 5.56
C SER A 29 -7.30 9.50 6.57
N ARG A 30 -6.24 10.24 6.20
CA ARG A 30 -5.71 11.34 7.00
C ARG A 30 -6.77 12.40 7.30
N ALA A 31 -7.59 12.76 6.30
CA ALA A 31 -8.69 13.68 6.48
C ALA A 31 -9.79 13.13 7.42
N ARG A 32 -10.15 11.84 7.31
CA ARG A 32 -11.16 11.19 8.15
C ARG A 32 -10.72 11.02 9.61
N LEU A 33 -9.45 10.70 9.84
CA LEU A 33 -8.89 10.40 11.16
C LEU A 33 -8.35 11.66 11.88
N GLY A 34 -8.40 12.83 11.25
CA GLY A 34 -7.86 14.07 11.81
C GLY A 34 -6.33 14.11 11.85
N GLY A 35 -5.67 13.34 10.98
CA GLY A 35 -4.22 13.12 10.96
C GLY A 35 -3.85 11.65 11.08
N ILE A 36 -2.59 11.33 10.77
CA ILE A 36 -1.99 10.01 11.02
C ILE A 36 -0.61 10.27 11.64
N SER A 37 -0.39 9.78 12.86
CA SER A 37 0.86 10.00 13.58
C SER A 37 2.01 9.17 13.01
N GLU A 38 3.26 9.59 13.26
CA GLU A 38 4.46 8.81 12.89
C GLU A 38 4.50 7.42 13.56
N ALA A 39 3.90 7.29 14.75
CA ALA A 39 3.80 6.01 15.45
C ALA A 39 2.97 4.98 14.66
N VAL A 40 1.89 5.41 14.00
CA VAL A 40 1.07 4.54 13.14
C VAL A 40 1.89 4.05 11.95
N TRP A 41 2.75 4.88 11.37
CA TRP A 41 3.63 4.46 10.27
C TRP A 41 4.75 3.52 10.73
N SER A 42 5.04 3.48 12.02
CA SER A 42 6.04 2.58 12.61
C SER A 42 5.47 1.23 13.04
N ASP A 43 4.15 1.10 12.97
CA ASP A 43 3.39 -0.11 13.27
C ASP A 43 3.74 -1.24 12.27
N PRO A 44 4.09 -2.46 12.74
CA PRO A 44 4.47 -3.55 11.85
C PRO A 44 3.38 -3.94 10.84
N TYR A 45 2.11 -3.94 11.25
CA TYR A 45 0.99 -4.27 10.37
C TYR A 45 0.82 -3.21 9.29
N ILE A 46 0.81 -1.93 9.65
CA ILE A 46 0.69 -0.83 8.68
C ILE A 46 1.87 -0.83 7.71
N THR A 47 3.07 -1.11 8.23
CA THR A 47 4.28 -1.26 7.42
C THR A 47 4.13 -2.38 6.39
N GLY A 48 3.70 -3.57 6.83
CA GLY A 48 3.47 -4.71 5.94
C GLY A 48 2.40 -4.42 4.88
N LEU A 49 1.30 -3.81 5.28
CA LEU A 49 0.20 -3.42 4.41
C LEU A 49 0.68 -2.51 3.28
N VAL A 50 1.26 -1.35 3.61
CA VAL A 50 1.64 -0.36 2.61
C VAL A 50 2.79 -0.85 1.73
N VAL A 51 3.79 -1.54 2.30
CA VAL A 51 4.92 -2.04 1.50
C VAL A 51 4.50 -3.14 0.54
N MET A 52 3.60 -4.05 0.95
CA MET A 52 3.06 -5.04 0.05
C MET A 52 2.26 -4.38 -1.08
N LEU A 53 1.43 -3.36 -0.79
CA LEU A 53 0.69 -2.64 -1.83
C LEU A 53 1.62 -1.95 -2.83
N ILE A 54 2.66 -1.26 -2.36
CA ILE A 54 3.67 -0.69 -3.26
C ILE A 54 4.28 -1.78 -4.15
N SER A 55 4.55 -2.96 -3.59
CA SER A 55 5.13 -4.09 -4.33
C SER A 55 4.20 -4.63 -5.41
N VAL A 56 2.91 -4.76 -5.10
CA VAL A 56 1.92 -5.22 -6.07
C VAL A 56 1.75 -4.18 -7.18
N VAL A 57 1.56 -2.90 -6.85
CA VAL A 57 1.44 -1.83 -7.86
C VAL A 57 2.67 -1.78 -8.76
N ALA A 58 3.86 -1.87 -8.16
CA ALA A 58 5.10 -1.89 -8.94
C ALA A 58 5.12 -3.04 -9.95
N ARG A 59 4.74 -4.25 -9.54
CA ARG A 59 4.72 -5.44 -10.41
C ARG A 59 3.67 -5.36 -11.51
N VAL A 60 2.47 -4.86 -11.20
CA VAL A 60 1.40 -4.66 -12.20
C VAL A 60 1.85 -3.67 -13.28
N GLU A 61 2.45 -2.55 -12.88
CA GLU A 61 2.81 -1.47 -13.81
C GLU A 61 4.15 -1.68 -14.53
N GLY A 62 5.08 -2.38 -13.87
CA GLY A 62 6.47 -2.44 -14.28
C GLY A 62 6.97 -3.84 -14.61
N GLY A 63 6.19 -4.89 -14.33
CA GLY A 63 6.60 -6.29 -14.42
C GLY A 63 7.59 -6.69 -13.34
N GLU A 64 8.40 -7.71 -13.62
CA GLU A 64 9.37 -8.22 -12.66
C GLU A 64 10.54 -7.27 -12.39
N PHE A 65 10.94 -7.21 -11.12
CA PHE A 65 12.05 -6.40 -10.60
C PHE A 65 13.00 -7.28 -9.79
N SER A 66 14.30 -6.97 -9.86
CA SER A 66 15.25 -7.53 -8.89
C SER A 66 14.91 -7.06 -7.48
N GLU A 67 15.28 -7.83 -6.46
CA GLU A 67 15.07 -7.48 -5.05
C GLU A 67 15.59 -6.07 -4.72
N ARG A 68 16.78 -5.72 -5.21
CA ARG A 68 17.37 -4.38 -5.05
C ARG A 68 16.59 -3.27 -5.76
N ALA A 69 15.98 -3.56 -6.91
CA ALA A 69 15.13 -2.59 -7.60
C ALA A 69 13.80 -2.41 -6.88
N LEU A 70 13.17 -3.51 -6.44
CA LEU A 70 11.94 -3.48 -5.66
C LEU A 70 12.12 -2.74 -4.34
N PHE A 71 13.21 -2.98 -3.61
CA PHE A 71 13.54 -2.25 -2.39
C PHE A 71 13.65 -0.74 -2.61
N ARG A 72 14.27 -0.29 -3.71
CA ARG A 72 14.34 1.14 -4.07
C ARG A 72 12.98 1.74 -4.37
N ILE A 73 12.09 0.97 -5.00
CA ILE A 73 10.71 1.38 -5.29
C ILE A 73 9.95 1.53 -3.97
N GLN A 74 9.98 0.51 -3.11
CA GLN A 74 9.34 0.47 -1.79
C GLN A 74 9.78 1.65 -0.94
N HIS A 75 11.09 1.83 -0.74
CA HIS A 75 11.63 2.91 0.06
C HIS A 75 11.24 4.30 -0.48
N GLY A 76 11.30 4.49 -1.80
CA GLY A 76 10.96 5.76 -2.43
C GLY A 76 9.46 6.09 -2.32
N ALA A 77 8.59 5.13 -2.64
CA ALA A 77 7.15 5.34 -2.58
C ALA A 77 6.64 5.44 -1.14
N TRP A 78 7.25 4.73 -0.19
CA TRP A 78 6.94 4.88 1.23
C TRP A 78 7.08 6.33 1.69
N HIS A 79 8.19 6.98 1.36
CA HIS A 79 8.42 8.38 1.69
C HIS A 79 7.36 9.28 1.03
N ASP A 80 7.02 9.02 -0.23
CA ASP A 80 6.01 9.81 -0.96
C ASP A 80 4.60 9.66 -0.36
N ILE A 81 4.26 8.47 0.15
CA ILE A 81 2.93 8.16 0.70
C ILE A 81 2.77 8.66 2.14
N THR A 82 3.79 8.42 2.97
CA THR A 82 3.69 8.67 4.42
C THR A 82 4.07 10.09 4.81
N SER A 83 4.84 10.79 3.97
CA SER A 83 5.53 12.05 4.31
C SER A 83 6.51 11.93 5.50
N VAL A 84 6.81 10.71 5.95
CA VAL A 84 7.75 10.44 7.04
C VAL A 84 9.19 10.50 6.50
N ARG A 85 10.04 11.30 7.16
CA ARG A 85 11.45 11.49 6.76
C ARG A 85 12.40 10.53 7.47
N ASP A 86 11.89 9.59 8.25
CA ASP A 86 12.67 8.62 9.02
C ASP A 86 13.56 7.77 8.10
N SER A 87 14.88 7.88 8.27
CA SER A 87 15.87 7.09 7.54
C SER A 87 15.95 5.64 8.01
N GLY A 88 15.28 5.28 9.12
CA GLY A 88 15.27 3.94 9.70
C GLY A 88 14.29 2.95 9.06
N ILE A 89 13.43 3.39 8.14
CA ILE A 89 12.41 2.51 7.52
C ILE A 89 13.03 1.33 6.75
N ALA A 90 14.17 1.57 6.10
CA ALA A 90 14.94 0.56 5.38
C ALA A 90 15.38 -0.60 6.29
N GLU A 91 15.95 -0.26 7.45
CA GLU A 91 16.44 -1.23 8.43
C GLU A 91 15.26 -1.96 9.09
N ARG A 92 14.21 -1.23 9.44
CA ARG A 92 12.98 -1.80 10.03
C ARG A 92 12.32 -2.80 9.09
N PHE A 93 12.20 -2.47 7.80
CA PHE A 93 11.66 -3.38 6.80
C PHE A 93 12.46 -4.69 6.72
N MET A 94 13.80 -4.58 6.71
CA MET A 94 14.67 -5.76 6.69
C MET A 94 14.52 -6.62 7.96
N LEU A 95 14.39 -5.99 9.13
CA LEU A 95 14.21 -6.68 10.40
C LEU A 95 12.87 -7.39 10.49
N LEU A 96 11.77 -6.72 10.15
CA LEU A 96 10.42 -7.29 10.18
C LEU A 96 10.29 -8.47 9.22
N ASN A 97 10.82 -8.33 8.00
CA ASN A 97 10.77 -9.40 7.00
C ASN A 97 11.63 -10.62 7.40
N LYS A 98 12.82 -10.41 7.98
CA LYS A 98 13.67 -11.52 8.46
C LYS A 98 13.15 -12.17 9.74
N GLY A 99 12.53 -11.37 10.61
CA GLY A 99 11.98 -11.82 11.89
C GLY A 99 10.68 -12.61 11.79
N ARG A 100 10.05 -12.64 10.60
CA ARG A 100 8.71 -13.23 10.38
C ARG A 100 7.71 -12.67 11.40
N ASP A 101 7.75 -11.36 11.56
CA ASP A 101 6.85 -10.66 12.46
C ASP A 101 5.40 -10.90 12.04
N ARG A 102 4.57 -11.36 12.97
CA ARG A 102 3.20 -11.81 12.68
C ARG A 102 2.29 -10.67 12.24
N ASP A 103 2.44 -9.50 12.85
CA ASP A 103 1.64 -8.32 12.51
C ASP A 103 2.02 -7.83 11.11
N PHE A 104 3.31 -7.84 10.79
CA PHE A 104 3.81 -7.53 9.45
C PHE A 104 3.31 -8.51 8.39
N GLU A 105 3.36 -9.83 8.65
CA GLU A 105 2.83 -10.85 7.74
C GLU A 105 1.32 -10.70 7.53
N LEU A 106 0.57 -10.39 8.59
CA LEU A 106 -0.87 -10.11 8.51
C LEU A 106 -1.16 -8.86 7.66
N GLY A 107 -0.38 -7.79 7.85
CA GLY A 107 -0.47 -6.58 7.02
C GLY A 107 -0.23 -6.91 5.55
N CYS A 108 0.81 -7.69 5.25
CA CYS A 108 1.09 -8.16 3.90
C CYS A 108 -0.08 -8.98 3.31
N HIS A 109 -0.69 -9.86 4.11
CA HIS A 109 -1.81 -10.68 3.66
C HIS A 109 -3.05 -9.84 3.32
N ASN A 110 -3.42 -8.91 4.21
CA ASN A 110 -4.56 -8.03 3.98
C ASN A 110 -4.33 -7.09 2.80
N ALA A 111 -3.09 -6.66 2.58
CA ALA A 111 -2.72 -5.90 1.38
C ALA A 111 -2.91 -6.70 0.10
N ALA A 112 -2.57 -7.99 0.09
CA ALA A 112 -2.81 -8.84 -1.08
C ALA A 112 -4.30 -8.96 -1.38
N ALA A 113 -5.16 -9.11 -0.35
CA ALA A 113 -6.61 -9.12 -0.52
C ALA A 113 -7.15 -7.78 -1.02
N PHE A 114 -6.71 -6.66 -0.44
CA PHE A 114 -7.10 -5.33 -0.89
C PHE A 114 -6.67 -5.05 -2.33
N ALA A 115 -5.47 -5.51 -2.72
CA ALA A 115 -4.98 -5.32 -4.08
C ALA A 115 -5.89 -5.99 -5.12
N LEU A 116 -6.50 -7.13 -4.82
CA LEU A 116 -7.47 -7.76 -5.73
C LEU A 116 -8.63 -6.81 -6.03
N VAL A 117 -9.22 -6.20 -5.00
CA VAL A 117 -10.29 -5.20 -5.16
C VAL A 117 -9.80 -3.99 -5.97
N LEU A 118 -8.63 -3.46 -5.60
CA LEU A 118 -8.04 -2.27 -6.22
C LEU A 118 -7.79 -2.46 -7.73
N PHE A 119 -7.28 -3.61 -8.15
CA PHE A 119 -6.95 -3.88 -9.54
C PHE A 119 -8.14 -4.40 -10.36
N SER A 120 -9.07 -5.13 -9.78
CA SER A 120 -10.34 -5.47 -10.46
C SER A 120 -11.11 -4.20 -10.85
N THR A 121 -11.17 -3.20 -9.98
CA THR A 121 -11.75 -1.89 -10.30
C THR A 121 -10.97 -1.16 -11.39
N LYS A 122 -9.63 -1.21 -11.35
CA LYS A 122 -8.78 -0.52 -12.34
C LYS A 122 -8.96 -1.09 -13.74
N GLU A 123 -8.90 -2.42 -13.91
CA GLU A 123 -9.06 -3.07 -15.21
C GLU A 123 -10.42 -2.77 -15.84
N MET A 124 -11.48 -2.70 -15.03
CA MET A 124 -12.82 -2.32 -15.50
C MET A 124 -12.93 -0.85 -15.94
N LEU A 125 -12.20 0.05 -15.28
CA LEU A 125 -12.16 1.47 -15.65
C LEU A 125 -11.33 1.73 -16.93
N GLU A 126 -10.28 0.94 -17.17
CA GLU A 126 -9.42 1.06 -18.36
C GLU A 126 -9.99 0.29 -19.58
N GLY A 127 -10.82 -0.73 -19.35
CA GLY A 127 -11.34 -1.66 -20.36
C GLY A 127 -12.63 -1.27 -21.09
N ALA A 128 -13.04 0.01 -21.13
CA ALA A 128 -14.26 0.46 -21.81
C ALA A 128 -14.17 0.40 -23.37
N GLY A 129 -14.01 -0.81 -23.90
CA GLY A 129 -13.93 -1.17 -25.31
C GLY A 129 -14.75 -2.43 -25.65
N VAL A 130 -16.09 -2.31 -25.54
CA VAL A 130 -17.17 -3.10 -26.20
C VAL A 130 -17.45 -4.57 -25.73
N PRO A 131 -18.63 -5.18 -26.04
CA PRO A 131 -19.59 -5.63 -25.03
C PRO A 131 -19.85 -7.17 -25.05
N LEU A 132 -20.51 -7.73 -24.02
CA LEU A 132 -21.69 -8.62 -24.11
C LEU A 132 -21.94 -9.37 -22.78
N VAL A 133 -23.21 -9.31 -22.35
CA VAL A 133 -23.93 -10.12 -21.33
C VAL A 133 -23.83 -9.68 -19.86
N ASP A 134 -24.86 -8.92 -19.47
CA ASP A 134 -25.48 -8.90 -18.14
C ASP A 134 -24.58 -8.94 -16.90
N THR A 135 -23.99 -7.79 -16.58
CA THR A 135 -23.86 -7.40 -15.17
C THR A 135 -24.31 -5.95 -15.03
N LEU A 136 -25.63 -5.82 -14.92
CA LEU A 136 -26.32 -4.57 -14.65
C LEU A 136 -25.92 -4.09 -13.25
N LEU A 137 -25.33 -2.88 -13.16
CA LEU A 137 -25.28 -1.95 -12.01
C LEU A 137 -23.92 -1.55 -11.38
N ASP A 138 -22.75 -1.87 -11.93
CA ASP A 138 -21.52 -1.30 -11.36
C ASP A 138 -21.19 0.07 -11.94
N SER A 139 -21.88 1.09 -11.40
CA SER A 139 -21.48 2.49 -11.56
C SER A 139 -20.03 2.67 -11.12
N PRO A 140 -19.21 3.49 -11.80
CA PRO A 140 -17.86 3.84 -11.34
C PRO A 140 -17.84 4.49 -9.95
N VAL A 141 -19.00 4.94 -9.44
CA VAL A 141 -19.18 5.39 -8.06
C VAL A 141 -19.18 4.21 -7.09
N ALA A 142 -19.92 3.13 -7.37
CA ALA A 142 -19.98 1.94 -6.52
C ALA A 142 -18.61 1.26 -6.39
N GLN A 143 -17.87 1.15 -7.50
CA GLN A 143 -16.52 0.57 -7.48
C GLN A 143 -15.51 1.41 -6.67
N ARG A 144 -15.65 2.74 -6.67
CA ARG A 144 -14.83 3.62 -5.81
C ARG A 144 -15.22 3.50 -4.34
N GLU A 145 -16.49 3.19 -4.06
CA GLU A 145 -16.97 2.90 -2.72
C GLU A 145 -16.43 1.57 -2.22
N ASP A 146 -16.37 0.52 -3.05
CA ASP A 146 -15.79 -0.79 -2.70
C ASP A 146 -14.30 -0.69 -2.34
N VAL A 147 -13.51 0.02 -3.15
CA VAL A 147 -12.08 0.25 -2.86
C VAL A 147 -11.93 1.05 -1.57
N ARG A 148 -12.77 2.06 -1.36
CA ARG A 148 -12.72 2.87 -0.13
C ARG A 148 -13.11 2.06 1.10
N GLU A 149 -14.13 1.23 1.00
CA GLU A 149 -14.60 0.37 2.09
C GLU A 149 -13.56 -0.69 2.44
N ALA A 150 -13.04 -1.41 1.43
CA ALA A 150 -12.00 -2.40 1.63
C ALA A 150 -10.73 -1.79 2.26
N TRP A 151 -10.34 -0.59 1.81
CA TRP A 151 -9.24 0.15 2.45
C TRP A 151 -9.58 0.52 3.89
N SER A 152 -10.76 1.07 4.16
CA SER A 152 -11.18 1.47 5.50
C SER A 152 -11.22 0.29 6.47
N GLN A 153 -11.58 -0.91 6.01
CA GLN A 153 -11.55 -2.13 6.82
C GLN A 153 -10.11 -2.57 7.14
N CYS A 154 -9.18 -2.41 6.19
CA CYS A 154 -7.78 -2.81 6.38
C CYS A 154 -6.95 -1.78 7.17
N PHE A 155 -7.22 -0.48 7.03
CA PHE A 155 -6.39 0.60 7.54
C PHE A 155 -7.09 1.39 8.65
N ASP A 156 -8.20 2.08 8.35
CA ASP A 156 -8.88 2.95 9.32
C ASP A 156 -9.39 2.17 10.54
N ALA A 157 -10.05 1.03 10.30
CA ALA A 157 -10.56 0.17 11.37
C ALA A 157 -9.42 -0.39 12.25
N TYR A 158 -8.27 -0.70 11.64
CA TYR A 158 -7.09 -1.16 12.38
C TYR A 158 -6.54 -0.08 13.31
N ILE A 159 -6.38 1.15 12.81
CA ILE A 159 -5.90 2.29 13.60
C ILE A 159 -6.86 2.58 14.74
N CYS A 160 -8.17 2.59 14.47
CA CYS A 160 -9.19 2.80 15.48
C CYS A 160 -9.18 1.70 16.55
N ALA A 161 -9.00 0.43 16.15
CA ALA A 161 -8.91 -0.69 17.09
C ALA A 161 -7.67 -0.57 17.98
N ARG A 162 -6.49 -0.27 17.41
CA ARG A 162 -5.25 -0.09 18.18
C ARG A 162 -5.29 1.11 19.12
N ALA A 163 -5.94 2.21 18.73
CA ALA A 163 -6.12 3.36 19.61
C ALA A 163 -7.03 3.07 20.82
N ASN A 164 -7.96 2.12 20.69
CA ASN A 164 -8.89 1.71 21.74
C ASN A 164 -8.37 0.57 22.63
N ASP A 165 -7.18 0.02 22.34
CA ASP A 165 -6.55 -1.03 23.16
C ASP A 165 -5.39 -0.46 24.00
N PRO A 166 -5.66 0.01 25.24
CA PRO A 166 -4.64 0.63 26.10
C PRO A 166 -3.64 -0.38 26.69
N VAL A 167 -3.78 -1.69 26.44
CA VAL A 167 -3.00 -2.73 27.13
C VAL A 167 -1.59 -2.89 26.55
N GLY A 168 -1.36 -2.52 25.28
CA GLY A 168 -0.07 -2.68 24.60
C GLY A 168 1.06 -1.73 25.05
N CYS A 169 0.78 -0.74 25.90
CA CYS A 169 1.78 0.25 26.35
C CYS A 169 2.49 -0.14 27.68
N ARG A 170 2.20 -1.32 28.24
CA ARG A 170 2.75 -1.76 29.54
C ARG A 170 3.95 -2.72 29.49
N ASP A 171 4.29 -3.27 28.33
CA ASP A 171 5.31 -4.32 28.23
C ASP A 171 6.60 -3.89 27.50
N GLN A 172 7.07 -2.67 27.75
CA GLN A 172 8.45 -2.27 27.45
C GLN A 172 9.05 -1.54 28.66
N LEU A 173 9.42 -2.32 29.67
CA LEU A 173 10.40 -1.96 30.70
C LEU A 173 11.82 -2.10 30.14
#